data_AF-X1FFH6-F1
#
_entry.id   AF-X1FFH6-F1
#
_cell.length_a   1.000
_cell.length_b   1.000
_cell.length_c   1.000
_cell.angle_alpha   90.00
_cell.angle_beta   90.00
_cell.angle_gamma   90.00
#
_symmetry.space_group_name_H-M   'P 1'
#
loop_
_entity.id
_entity.type
_entity.pdbx_description
1 polymer ?
#
loop_
_entity_poly.entity_id
_entity_poly.type
_entity_poly.pdbx_seq_one_letter_code
_entity_poly.pdbx_strand_id
1 'polypeptide(L)'
;MAPEEEYFESCEQYLDTPEAIGLDGIDLEKYIIASYTIKRPKGMNVNYLSRFAAIEQSTGTWVRVPAETEEVRKKHVARVLGVYELPHLEYIIPKDVKERIYFVQIGFPIVNIKGCGIPMLLTSVIGNISITHGLKLVDLAFPKEYLKEFKGPKFGIDGLRKLLKVPERPLLNNMVKPCTGHTADVAADLVYKAAVGGCDVVKDDELISNPSFNTLEDRIVKVMEAVDRADAEKGEKTLYTINITGKFPEMFEYADKMIELGANALMINYLTAGFEA
;
A
#
# COMPACT_ATOMS: atom_id res chain seq x y z
N MET A 1 32.06 -2.16 -53.61
CA MET A 1 32.13 -1.35 -52.37
C MET A 1 30.77 -1.46 -51.72
N ALA A 2 30.68 -2.12 -50.56
CA ALA A 2 29.48 -2.03 -49.74
C ALA A 2 29.33 -0.57 -49.26
N PRO A 3 28.12 -0.02 -49.14
CA PRO A 3 27.95 1.31 -48.57
C PRO A 3 28.48 1.29 -47.14
N GLU A 4 29.18 2.37 -46.77
CA GLU A 4 29.66 2.60 -45.41
C GLU A 4 28.51 2.37 -44.42
N GLU A 5 28.79 1.61 -43.37
CA GLU A 5 27.88 1.40 -42.24
C GLU A 5 27.54 2.78 -41.68
N GLU A 6 26.31 3.25 -41.92
CA GLU A 6 25.71 4.35 -41.16
C GLU A 6 25.66 3.89 -39.70
N TYR A 7 26.68 4.28 -38.93
CA TYR A 7 26.71 4.08 -37.50
C TYR A 7 25.49 4.79 -36.90
N PHE A 8 24.54 4.01 -36.39
CA PHE A 8 23.44 4.55 -35.59
C PHE A 8 24.01 5.41 -34.46
N GLU A 9 23.55 6.66 -34.33
CA GLU A 9 23.91 7.52 -33.20
C GLU A 9 23.54 6.82 -31.88
N SER A 10 24.43 6.92 -30.88
CA SER A 10 24.21 6.33 -29.57
C SER A 10 22.94 6.88 -28.92
N CYS A 11 22.10 5.99 -28.36
CA CYS A 11 20.92 6.38 -27.60
C CYS A 11 21.26 7.03 -26.24
N GLU A 12 22.55 7.14 -25.87
CA GLU A 12 23.00 7.73 -24.61
C GLU A 12 22.51 9.17 -24.40
N GLN A 13 22.37 9.94 -25.49
CA GLN A 13 21.86 11.32 -25.46
C GLN A 13 20.40 11.44 -24.99
N TYR A 14 19.64 10.34 -25.01
CA TYR A 14 18.24 10.32 -24.55
C TYR A 14 18.11 9.79 -23.11
N LEU A 15 19.21 9.34 -22.50
CA LEU A 15 19.15 8.79 -21.15
C LEU A 15 18.83 9.85 -20.09
N ASP A 16 19.05 11.13 -20.34
CA ASP A 16 18.66 12.21 -19.42
C ASP A 16 17.19 12.64 -19.56
N THR A 17 16.47 12.08 -20.53
CA THR A 17 15.07 12.43 -20.82
C THR A 17 14.10 11.57 -19.99
N PRO A 18 12.90 12.09 -19.66
CA PRO A 18 11.90 11.34 -18.91
C PRO A 18 11.14 10.34 -19.79
N GLU A 19 11.59 10.03 -21.01
CA GLU A 19 10.98 9.02 -21.88
C GLU A 19 11.75 7.69 -21.80
N ALA A 20 11.01 6.59 -21.69
CA ALA A 20 11.48 5.26 -22.05
C ALA A 20 10.55 4.72 -23.13
N ILE A 21 11.12 4.15 -24.21
CA ILE A 21 10.33 3.55 -25.29
C ILE A 21 9.82 2.20 -24.78
N GLY A 22 8.74 2.20 -23.99
CA GLY A 22 8.16 0.99 -23.41
C GLY A 22 8.94 0.44 -22.21
N LEU A 23 8.54 -0.74 -21.76
CA LEU A 23 9.18 -1.46 -20.66
C LEU A 23 10.63 -1.85 -20.99
N ASP A 24 10.93 -2.11 -22.26
CA ASP A 24 12.27 -2.47 -22.74
C ASP A 24 13.28 -1.31 -22.63
N GLY A 25 12.79 -0.08 -22.43
CA GLY A 25 13.62 1.12 -22.24
C GLY A 25 14.18 1.28 -20.82
N ILE A 26 13.88 0.36 -19.89
CA ILE A 26 14.38 0.38 -18.51
C ILE A 26 14.82 -1.00 -18.04
N ASP A 27 15.73 -1.02 -17.06
CA ASP A 27 16.02 -2.23 -16.29
C ASP A 27 14.95 -2.44 -15.22
N LEU A 28 14.06 -3.41 -15.42
CA LEU A 28 12.92 -3.64 -14.53
C LEU A 28 13.31 -3.89 -13.08
N GLU A 29 14.52 -4.36 -12.78
CA GLU A 29 14.97 -4.56 -11.39
C GLU A 29 15.39 -3.25 -10.68
N LYS A 30 15.53 -2.15 -11.43
CA LYS A 30 15.95 -0.84 -10.92
C LYS A 30 14.81 0.17 -10.80
N TYR A 31 13.60 -0.18 -11.19
CA TYR A 31 12.46 0.75 -11.21
C TYR A 31 11.23 0.13 -10.58
N ILE A 32 10.47 0.93 -9.83
CA ILE A 32 9.09 0.64 -9.47
C ILE A 32 8.20 1.19 -10.58
N ILE A 33 7.32 0.37 -11.13
CA ILE A 33 6.37 0.80 -12.15
C ILE A 33 5.08 1.23 -11.47
N ALA A 34 4.79 2.51 -11.54
CA ALA A 34 3.52 3.06 -11.09
C ALA A 34 2.59 3.26 -12.29
N SER A 35 1.38 2.71 -12.17
CA SER A 35 0.34 2.83 -13.17
C SER A 35 -0.74 3.79 -12.67
N TYR A 36 -1.16 4.70 -13.54
CA TYR A 36 -2.12 5.74 -13.23
C TYR A 36 -3.26 5.75 -14.23
N THR A 37 -4.45 6.13 -13.76
CA THR A 37 -5.50 6.66 -14.65
C THR A 37 -5.49 8.18 -14.55
N ILE A 38 -5.59 8.85 -15.70
CA ILE A 38 -5.60 10.31 -15.81
C ILE A 38 -6.79 10.73 -16.66
N LYS A 39 -7.69 11.52 -16.09
CA LYS A 39 -8.85 12.11 -16.78
C LYS A 39 -8.61 13.60 -17.03
N ARG A 40 -8.64 14.04 -18.29
CA ARG A 40 -8.38 15.42 -18.72
C ARG A 40 -9.36 15.96 -19.74
N PRO A 41 -9.53 17.30 -19.83
CA PRO A 41 -10.23 17.92 -20.95
C PRO A 41 -9.66 17.50 -22.32
N LYS A 42 -10.54 17.41 -23.33
CA LYS A 42 -10.23 16.92 -24.70
C LYS A 42 -8.99 17.54 -25.38
N GLY A 43 -8.62 18.78 -25.04
CA GLY A 43 -7.49 19.50 -25.64
C GLY A 43 -6.15 19.37 -24.90
N MET A 44 -6.10 18.67 -23.77
CA MET A 44 -4.90 18.61 -22.95
C MET A 44 -3.94 17.51 -23.41
N ASN A 45 -2.66 17.85 -23.56
CA ASN A 45 -1.63 16.90 -24.01
C ASN A 45 -1.15 16.04 -22.83
N VAL A 46 -1.69 14.82 -22.73
CA VAL A 46 -1.32 13.90 -21.64
C VAL A 46 0.10 13.35 -21.78
N ASN A 47 0.64 13.21 -22.99
CA ASN A 47 2.05 12.83 -23.16
C ASN A 47 3.00 13.83 -22.49
N TYR A 48 2.74 15.13 -22.68
CA TYR A 48 3.51 16.19 -22.02
C TYR A 48 3.32 16.16 -20.49
N LEU A 49 2.08 16.02 -20.02
CA LEU A 49 1.79 15.97 -18.59
C LEU A 49 2.42 14.76 -17.89
N SER A 50 2.49 13.60 -18.54
CA SER A 50 3.13 12.41 -17.96
C SER A 50 4.63 12.63 -17.76
N ARG A 51 5.29 13.30 -18.71
CA ARG A 51 6.72 13.66 -18.61
C ARG A 51 6.95 14.66 -17.48
N PHE A 52 6.05 15.64 -17.37
CA PHE A 52 6.07 16.60 -16.29
C PHE A 52 5.91 15.91 -14.92
N ALA A 53 4.94 15.00 -14.79
CA ALA A 53 4.72 14.23 -13.57
C ALA A 53 5.95 13.38 -13.20
N ALA A 54 6.61 12.78 -14.19
CA ALA A 54 7.83 12.02 -13.98
C ALA A 54 8.97 12.90 -13.42
N ILE A 55 9.20 14.08 -14.00
CA ILE A 55 10.24 15.02 -13.55
C ILE A 55 9.92 15.55 -12.13
N GLU A 56 8.70 16.04 -11.91
CA GLU A 56 8.26 16.66 -10.64
C GLU A 56 8.25 15.69 -9.45
N GLN A 57 8.16 14.38 -9.71
CA GLN A 57 8.23 13.34 -8.68
C GLN A 57 9.61 12.69 -8.56
N SER A 58 10.63 13.22 -9.23
CA SER A 58 11.98 12.66 -9.19
C SER A 58 13.06 13.73 -9.03
N THR A 59 13.50 14.38 -10.10
CA THR A 59 14.73 15.19 -10.11
C THR A 59 14.52 16.68 -10.17
N GLY A 60 13.35 17.16 -10.59
CA GLY A 60 13.25 18.52 -11.09
C GLY A 60 11.88 19.15 -10.93
N THR A 61 11.74 20.28 -11.62
CA THR A 61 10.53 21.10 -11.65
C THR A 61 10.17 21.46 -13.10
N TRP A 62 9.28 22.43 -13.32
CA TRP A 62 8.83 22.87 -14.66
C TRP A 62 9.93 23.50 -15.53
N VAL A 63 11.12 23.76 -14.99
CA VAL A 63 12.32 24.19 -15.72
C VAL A 63 13.55 23.42 -15.23
N ARG A 64 14.52 23.20 -16.12
CA ARG A 64 15.83 22.65 -15.71
C ARG A 64 16.50 23.61 -14.74
N VAL A 65 16.98 23.07 -13.63
CA VAL A 65 17.76 23.82 -12.63
C VAL A 65 19.24 23.48 -12.77
N PRO A 66 20.18 24.39 -12.42
CA PRO A 66 21.61 24.16 -12.65
C PRO A 66 22.19 22.88 -12.05
N ALA A 67 21.63 22.39 -10.93
CA ALA A 67 22.04 21.16 -10.27
C ALA A 67 21.45 19.88 -10.90
N GLU A 68 20.47 20.02 -11.80
CA GLU A 68 19.86 18.91 -12.54
C GLU A 68 20.73 18.57 -13.77
N THR A 69 21.96 18.12 -13.50
CA THR A 69 22.91 17.74 -14.55
C THR A 69 22.43 16.51 -15.32
N GLU A 70 23.00 16.29 -16.51
CA GLU A 70 22.71 15.11 -17.33
C GLU A 70 22.90 13.80 -16.55
N GLU A 71 24.00 13.70 -15.79
CA GLU A 71 24.31 12.54 -14.95
C GLU A 71 23.30 12.34 -13.81
N VAL A 72 22.78 13.42 -13.24
CA VAL A 72 21.70 13.34 -12.25
C VAL A 72 20.45 12.76 -12.90
N ARG A 73 20.02 13.32 -14.04
CA ARG A 73 18.80 12.86 -14.72
C ARG A 73 18.92 11.42 -15.19
N LYS A 74 20.05 11.01 -15.77
CA LYS A 74 20.32 9.63 -16.21
C LYS A 74 20.01 8.60 -15.13
N LYS A 75 20.39 8.89 -13.88
CA LYS A 75 20.28 7.96 -12.75
C LYS A 75 18.99 8.11 -11.96
N HIS A 76 18.47 9.33 -11.85
CA HIS A 76 17.46 9.67 -10.86
C HIS A 76 16.11 10.07 -11.46
N VAL A 77 16.02 10.40 -12.76
CA VAL A 77 14.75 10.81 -13.37
C VAL A 77 13.79 9.62 -13.49
N ALA A 78 12.52 9.85 -13.13
CA ALA A 78 11.47 8.90 -13.47
C ALA A 78 11.20 8.93 -14.97
N ARG A 79 10.74 7.79 -15.52
CA ARG A 79 10.57 7.62 -16.96
C ARG A 79 9.15 7.22 -17.29
N VAL A 80 8.52 7.94 -18.21
CA VAL A 80 7.24 7.57 -18.82
C VAL A 80 7.49 6.36 -19.73
N LEU A 81 6.86 5.24 -19.38
CA LEU A 81 6.99 3.97 -20.09
C LEU A 81 5.88 3.81 -21.15
N GLY A 82 4.72 4.42 -20.91
CA GLY A 82 3.59 4.35 -21.84
C GLY A 82 2.44 5.28 -21.47
N VAL A 83 1.75 5.75 -22.49
CA VAL A 83 0.53 6.56 -22.39
C VAL A 83 -0.49 5.98 -23.35
N TYR A 84 -1.58 5.46 -22.82
CA TYR A 84 -2.62 4.75 -23.56
C TYR A 84 -3.96 5.44 -23.31
N GLU A 85 -4.72 5.73 -24.36
CA GLU A 85 -6.05 6.33 -24.21
C GLU A 85 -7.12 5.26 -23.94
N LEU A 86 -8.08 5.56 -23.05
CA LEU A 86 -9.18 4.68 -22.66
C LEU A 86 -10.54 5.39 -22.77
N PRO A 87 -11.50 4.90 -23.60
CA PRO A 87 -11.27 3.97 -24.71
C PRO A 87 -10.40 4.62 -25.79
N HIS A 88 -9.82 3.80 -26.66
CA HIS A 88 -9.01 4.32 -27.76
C HIS A 88 -9.88 5.03 -28.80
N LEU A 89 -9.70 6.35 -28.94
CA LEU A 89 -10.40 7.17 -29.93
C LEU A 89 -9.47 7.39 -31.13
N GLU A 90 -9.28 6.34 -31.95
CA GLU A 90 -8.28 6.26 -33.05
C GLU A 90 -8.12 7.55 -33.88
N TYR A 91 -9.13 7.87 -34.71
CA TYR A 91 -9.00 8.88 -35.76
C TYR A 91 -9.75 10.18 -35.46
N ILE A 92 -10.87 10.10 -34.73
CA ILE A 92 -11.74 11.25 -34.48
C ILE A 92 -12.21 11.19 -33.03
N ILE A 93 -11.99 12.28 -32.31
CA ILE A 93 -12.60 12.47 -30.99
C ILE A 93 -14.01 13.03 -31.20
N PRO A 94 -15.08 12.31 -30.80
CA PRO A 94 -16.46 12.77 -30.96
C PRO A 94 -16.70 14.18 -30.40
N LYS A 95 -17.67 14.91 -30.98
CA LYS A 95 -17.91 16.33 -30.64
C LYS A 95 -18.43 16.52 -29.21
N ASP A 96 -19.15 15.54 -28.70
CA ASP A 96 -19.73 15.47 -27.36
C ASP A 96 -18.74 15.06 -26.27
N VAL A 97 -17.59 14.48 -26.64
CA VAL A 97 -16.52 14.14 -25.69
C VAL A 97 -15.87 15.43 -25.17
N LYS A 98 -16.10 15.71 -23.88
CA LYS A 98 -15.49 16.84 -23.16
C LYS A 98 -14.19 16.45 -22.46
N GLU A 99 -14.09 15.20 -22.02
CA GLU A 99 -12.97 14.68 -21.26
C GLU A 99 -12.52 13.33 -21.83
N ARG A 100 -11.21 13.07 -21.74
CA ARG A 100 -10.54 11.86 -22.20
C ARG A 100 -9.86 11.21 -21.00
N ILE A 101 -9.85 9.88 -20.96
CA ILE A 101 -9.20 9.10 -19.90
C ILE A 101 -8.00 8.41 -20.50
N TYR A 102 -6.92 8.32 -19.74
CA TYR A 102 -5.67 7.70 -20.16
C TYR A 102 -5.16 6.78 -19.05
N PHE A 103 -4.50 5.71 -19.45
CA PHE A 103 -3.66 4.89 -18.59
C PHE A 103 -2.20 5.27 -18.85
N VAL A 104 -1.48 5.59 -17.79
CA VAL A 104 -0.10 6.07 -17.86
C VAL A 104 0.77 5.22 -16.96
N GLN A 105 1.92 4.77 -17.48
CA GLN A 105 2.92 4.06 -16.70
C GLN A 105 4.18 4.90 -16.56
N ILE A 106 4.65 5.04 -15.33
CA ILE A 106 5.88 5.76 -15.00
C ILE A 106 6.76 4.84 -14.16
N GLY A 107 8.00 4.64 -14.60
CA GLY A 107 9.05 3.95 -13.85
C GLY A 107 9.78 4.91 -12.94
N PHE A 108 9.80 4.62 -11.64
CA PHE A 108 10.51 5.38 -10.60
C PHE A 108 11.81 4.66 -10.20
N PRO A 109 12.99 5.27 -10.36
CA PRO A 109 14.26 4.66 -9.99
C PRO A 109 14.30 4.34 -8.49
N ILE A 110 14.55 3.07 -8.14
CA ILE A 110 14.58 2.66 -6.73
C ILE A 110 15.73 3.30 -5.98
N VAL A 111 16.81 3.71 -6.67
CA VAL A 111 17.96 4.39 -6.07
C VAL A 111 17.57 5.67 -5.31
N ASN A 112 16.42 6.27 -5.63
CA ASN A 112 15.95 7.49 -4.95
C ASN A 112 15.30 7.22 -3.59
N ILE A 113 14.80 6.01 -3.34
CA ILE A 113 13.94 5.70 -2.16
C ILE A 113 14.29 4.39 -1.44
N LYS A 114 15.22 3.61 -1.98
CA LYS A 114 15.70 2.36 -1.38
C LYS A 114 16.27 2.66 0.01
N GLY A 115 15.80 1.93 1.03
CA GLY A 115 16.16 2.12 2.43
C GLY A 115 15.36 3.19 3.18
N CYS A 116 14.41 3.86 2.53
CA CYS A 116 13.63 4.95 3.14
C CYS A 116 12.20 4.57 3.56
N GLY A 117 11.82 3.29 3.40
CA GLY A 117 10.52 2.76 3.84
C GLY A 117 9.33 3.15 2.95
N ILE A 118 8.14 2.72 3.38
CA ILE A 118 6.85 2.97 2.70
C ILE A 118 6.50 4.47 2.62
N PRO A 119 6.81 5.32 3.63
CA PRO A 119 6.49 6.75 3.53
C PRO A 119 7.13 7.43 2.31
N MET A 120 8.41 7.14 2.03
CA MET A 120 9.10 7.71 0.87
C MET A 120 8.64 7.08 -0.44
N LEU A 121 8.28 5.79 -0.46
CA LEU A 121 7.62 5.17 -1.60
C LEU A 121 6.36 5.95 -2.00
N LEU A 122 5.44 6.16 -1.06
CA LEU A 122 4.17 6.85 -1.31
C LEU A 122 4.40 8.32 -1.69
N THR A 123 5.38 8.98 -1.06
CA THR A 123 5.77 10.35 -1.40
C THR A 123 6.26 10.46 -2.85
N SER A 124 7.03 9.48 -3.34
CA SER A 124 7.53 9.51 -4.72
C SER A 124 6.48 9.14 -5.76
N VAL A 125 5.61 8.15 -5.50
CA VAL A 125 4.65 7.70 -6.53
C VAL A 125 3.33 8.47 -6.50
N ILE A 126 2.96 9.10 -5.38
CA ILE A 126 1.70 9.84 -5.27
C ILE A 126 1.80 11.03 -4.30
N GLY A 127 2.96 11.68 -4.24
CA GLY A 127 3.17 12.91 -3.45
C GLY A 127 2.56 14.14 -4.11
N ASN A 128 3.41 15.10 -4.50
CA ASN A 128 2.96 16.40 -5.05
C ASN A 128 1.98 16.26 -6.22
N ILE A 129 2.12 15.25 -7.10
CA ILE A 129 1.21 15.05 -8.23
C ILE A 129 -0.23 14.72 -7.81
N SER A 130 -0.48 14.29 -6.57
CA SER A 130 -1.82 13.99 -6.06
C SER A 130 -2.77 15.19 -6.05
N ILE A 131 -2.25 16.43 -6.07
CA ILE A 131 -3.07 17.65 -6.20
C ILE A 131 -3.78 17.72 -7.56
N THR A 132 -3.35 16.90 -8.51
CA THR A 132 -3.86 16.88 -9.86
C THR A 132 -5.26 16.26 -9.94
N HIS A 133 -6.26 17.07 -10.32
CA HIS A 133 -7.60 16.56 -10.55
C HIS A 133 -7.64 15.46 -11.63
N GLY A 134 -8.36 14.37 -11.35
CA GLY A 134 -8.55 13.27 -12.29
C GLY A 134 -7.36 12.31 -12.39
N LEU A 135 -6.34 12.44 -11.53
CA LEU A 135 -5.25 11.47 -11.39
C LEU A 135 -5.61 10.43 -10.32
N LYS A 136 -5.37 9.15 -10.61
CA LYS A 136 -5.48 8.06 -9.64
C LYS A 136 -4.36 7.06 -9.88
N LEU A 137 -3.53 6.81 -8.85
CA LEU A 137 -2.64 5.66 -8.81
C LEU A 137 -3.48 4.38 -8.73
N VAL A 138 -3.30 3.46 -9.67
CA VAL A 138 -4.10 2.24 -9.77
C VAL A 138 -3.30 0.97 -9.49
N ASP A 139 -1.98 0.99 -9.73
CA ASP A 139 -1.13 -0.16 -9.47
C ASP A 139 0.33 0.24 -9.23
N LEU A 140 1.04 -0.60 -8.48
CA LEU A 140 2.48 -0.53 -8.24
C LEU A 140 3.08 -1.92 -8.48
N ALA A 141 3.93 -2.04 -9.49
CA ALA A 141 4.75 -3.23 -9.69
C ALA A 141 6.15 -2.99 -9.12
N PHE A 142 6.52 -3.83 -8.14
CA PHE A 142 7.77 -3.72 -7.40
C PHE A 142 8.84 -4.68 -7.96
N PRO A 143 10.09 -4.22 -8.13
CA PRO A 143 11.18 -5.12 -8.47
C PRO A 143 11.57 -5.99 -7.26
N LYS A 144 12.11 -7.19 -7.53
CA LYS A 144 12.54 -8.10 -6.47
C LYS A 144 13.60 -7.46 -5.59
N GLU A 145 14.48 -6.67 -6.18
CA GLU A 145 15.54 -5.99 -5.44
C GLU A 145 15.01 -4.99 -4.39
N TYR A 146 13.89 -4.32 -4.66
CA TYR A 146 13.25 -3.42 -3.69
C TYR A 146 12.49 -4.20 -2.60
N LEU A 147 11.82 -5.29 -2.98
CA LEU A 147 11.05 -6.12 -2.04
C LEU A 147 11.91 -6.77 -0.95
N LYS A 148 13.21 -6.97 -1.19
CA LYS A 148 14.15 -7.54 -0.20
C LYS A 148 14.29 -6.71 1.09
N GLU A 149 13.91 -5.43 1.08
CA GLU A 149 13.96 -4.57 2.27
C GLU A 149 12.84 -4.87 3.26
N PHE A 150 11.78 -5.53 2.80
CA PHE A 150 10.58 -5.74 3.58
C PHE A 150 10.52 -7.18 4.08
N LYS A 151 10.25 -7.34 5.39
CA LYS A 151 10.07 -8.66 6.01
C LYS A 151 8.78 -9.35 5.55
N GLY A 152 7.79 -8.57 5.13
CA GLY A 152 6.45 -9.06 4.81
C GLY A 152 5.72 -9.64 6.04
N PRO A 153 4.59 -10.34 5.82
CA PRO A 153 3.83 -10.94 6.89
C PRO A 153 4.60 -12.11 7.54
N LYS A 154 4.82 -12.04 8.87
CA LYS A 154 5.49 -13.10 9.65
C LYS A 154 4.78 -14.46 9.59
N PHE A 155 3.45 -14.45 9.59
CA PHE A 155 2.63 -15.66 9.61
C PHE A 155 2.01 -15.97 8.25
N GLY A 156 1.49 -14.94 7.56
CA GLY A 156 0.77 -15.11 6.31
C GLY A 156 -0.48 -15.98 6.45
N ILE A 157 -1.05 -16.38 5.30
CA ILE A 157 -2.25 -17.22 5.25
C ILE A 157 -1.97 -18.61 5.86
N ASP A 158 -0.85 -19.23 5.49
CA ASP A 158 -0.50 -20.57 5.93
C ASP A 158 -0.26 -20.65 7.44
N GLY A 159 0.39 -19.62 8.02
CA GLY A 159 0.59 -19.53 9.46
C GLY A 159 -0.72 -19.42 10.23
N LEU A 160 -1.66 -18.60 9.76
CA LEU A 160 -3.00 -18.48 10.36
C LEU A 160 -3.78 -19.80 10.26
N ARG A 161 -3.78 -20.46 9.09
CA ARG A 161 -4.46 -21.74 8.90
C ARG A 161 -3.87 -22.84 9.79
N LYS A 162 -2.54 -22.88 9.92
CA LYS A 162 -1.84 -23.81 10.81
C LYS A 162 -2.18 -23.55 12.28
N LEU A 163 -2.25 -22.28 12.69
CA LEU A 163 -2.55 -21.87 14.06
C LEU A 163 -3.97 -22.24 14.47
N LEU A 164 -4.94 -22.03 13.58
CA LEU A 164 -6.36 -22.30 13.80
C LEU A 164 -6.77 -23.75 13.47
N LYS A 165 -5.90 -24.52 12.78
CA LYS A 165 -6.19 -25.86 12.26
C LYS A 165 -7.37 -25.90 11.27
N VAL A 166 -7.50 -24.85 10.45
CA VAL A 166 -8.56 -24.70 9.44
C VAL A 166 -7.93 -24.64 8.03
N PRO A 167 -7.74 -25.80 7.36
CA PRO A 167 -7.00 -25.86 6.09
C PRO A 167 -7.82 -25.37 4.88
N GLU A 168 -9.07 -25.78 4.75
CA GLU A 168 -9.78 -25.70 3.46
C GLU A 168 -10.92 -24.67 3.42
N ARG A 169 -11.56 -24.37 4.55
CA ARG A 169 -12.70 -23.44 4.59
C ARG A 169 -12.25 -21.99 4.81
N PRO A 170 -13.08 -21.00 4.45
CA PRO A 170 -12.91 -19.62 4.91
C PRO A 170 -12.88 -19.53 6.44
N LEU A 171 -12.13 -18.55 6.94
CA LEU A 171 -12.11 -18.20 8.36
C LEU A 171 -13.32 -17.30 8.68
N LEU A 172 -14.07 -17.65 9.72
CA LEU A 172 -15.20 -16.88 10.20
C LEU A 172 -14.71 -15.85 11.23
N ASN A 173 -14.87 -14.57 10.89
CA ASN A 173 -14.53 -13.45 11.76
C ASN A 173 -15.79 -12.73 12.26
N ASN A 174 -15.93 -12.59 13.57
CA ASN A 174 -16.99 -11.79 14.20
C ASN A 174 -16.43 -10.51 14.82
N MET A 175 -17.11 -9.38 14.61
CA MET A 175 -16.78 -8.12 15.26
C MET A 175 -17.72 -7.86 16.43
N VAL A 176 -17.18 -7.45 17.58
CA VAL A 176 -17.98 -7.11 18.76
C VAL A 176 -18.85 -5.89 18.47
N LYS A 177 -20.15 -5.97 18.81
CA LYS A 177 -21.11 -4.86 18.71
C LYS A 177 -21.90 -4.72 20.02
N PRO A 178 -22.27 -3.49 20.45
CA PRO A 178 -22.04 -2.20 19.78
C PRO A 178 -20.55 -1.84 19.68
N CYS A 179 -20.18 -1.06 18.67
CA CYS A 179 -18.78 -0.75 18.33
C CYS A 179 -17.96 -0.24 19.54
N THR A 180 -18.59 0.59 20.37
CA THR A 180 -18.00 1.22 21.55
C THR A 180 -19.09 1.45 22.60
N GLY A 181 -18.70 1.90 23.79
CA GLY A 181 -19.64 2.18 24.90
C GLY A 181 -20.09 0.95 25.68
N HIS A 182 -19.51 -0.22 25.44
CA HIS A 182 -19.71 -1.43 26.24
C HIS A 182 -18.55 -1.62 27.22
N THR A 183 -18.80 -2.27 28.36
CA THR A 183 -17.77 -2.62 29.35
C THR A 183 -16.98 -3.86 28.91
N ALA A 184 -15.84 -4.12 29.53
CA ALA A 184 -15.05 -5.32 29.28
C ALA A 184 -15.84 -6.63 29.57
N ASP A 185 -16.72 -6.64 30.58
CA ASP A 185 -17.56 -7.81 30.89
C ASP A 185 -18.55 -8.11 29.76
N VAL A 186 -19.14 -7.06 29.17
CA VAL A 186 -20.02 -7.20 28.01
C VAL A 186 -19.23 -7.69 26.80
N ALA A 187 -18.01 -7.17 26.59
CA ALA A 187 -17.12 -7.66 25.54
C ALA A 187 -16.83 -9.17 25.70
N ALA A 188 -16.47 -9.60 26.91
CA ALA A 188 -16.16 -11.00 27.21
C ALA A 188 -17.35 -11.94 26.97
N ASP A 189 -18.56 -11.57 27.39
CA ASP A 189 -19.76 -12.36 27.14
C ASP A 189 -20.07 -12.49 25.63
N LEU A 190 -19.94 -11.39 24.88
CA LEU A 190 -20.15 -11.39 23.43
C LEU A 190 -19.09 -12.21 22.70
N VAL A 191 -17.82 -12.10 23.10
CA VAL A 191 -16.72 -12.87 22.52
C VAL A 191 -16.90 -14.36 22.80
N TYR A 192 -17.25 -14.75 24.03
CA TYR A 192 -17.56 -16.13 24.39
C TYR A 192 -18.66 -16.71 23.49
N LYS A 193 -19.80 -15.99 23.36
CA LYS A 193 -20.93 -16.42 22.53
C LYS A 193 -20.55 -16.60 21.07
N ALA A 194 -19.76 -15.67 20.52
CA ALA A 194 -19.28 -15.77 19.14
C ALA A 194 -18.30 -16.94 18.97
N ALA A 195 -17.38 -17.12 19.91
CA ALA A 195 -16.36 -18.17 19.89
C ALA A 195 -16.99 -19.57 19.97
N VAL A 196 -17.87 -19.82 20.95
CA VAL A 196 -18.58 -21.10 21.10
C VAL A 196 -19.55 -21.36 19.95
N GLY A 197 -20.06 -20.29 19.33
CA GLY A 197 -20.85 -20.35 18.09
C GLY A 197 -20.05 -20.76 16.84
N GLY A 198 -18.73 -20.94 16.94
CA GLY A 198 -17.87 -21.44 15.86
C GLY A 198 -17.09 -20.37 15.11
N CYS A 199 -16.98 -19.14 15.64
CA CYS A 199 -16.07 -18.15 15.05
C CYS A 199 -14.61 -18.57 15.25
N ASP A 200 -13.79 -18.42 14.21
CA ASP A 200 -12.34 -18.66 14.29
C ASP A 200 -11.61 -17.43 14.84
N VAL A 201 -12.12 -16.25 14.50
CA VAL A 201 -11.60 -14.96 14.94
C VAL A 201 -12.75 -14.13 15.50
N VAL A 202 -12.53 -13.53 16.66
CA VAL A 202 -13.39 -12.45 17.18
C VAL A 202 -12.52 -11.20 17.30
N LYS A 203 -13.06 -10.04 16.94
CA LYS A 203 -12.30 -8.78 16.94
C LYS A 203 -13.00 -7.66 17.68
N ASP A 204 -12.20 -6.80 18.29
CA ASP A 204 -12.60 -5.44 18.61
C ASP A 204 -13.10 -4.71 17.35
N ASP A 205 -13.93 -3.71 17.53
CA ASP A 205 -14.25 -2.75 16.48
C ASP A 205 -13.06 -1.78 16.24
N GLU A 206 -12.92 -1.21 15.05
CA GLU A 206 -11.86 -0.22 14.78
C GLU A 206 -11.96 1.04 15.67
N LEU A 207 -13.15 1.30 16.23
CA LEU A 207 -13.46 2.48 17.04
C LEU A 207 -13.21 2.31 18.54
N ILE A 208 -12.87 1.11 19.02
CA ILE A 208 -12.55 0.87 20.44
C ILE A 208 -11.09 0.47 20.60
N SER A 209 -10.36 1.20 21.45
CA SER A 209 -8.97 0.93 21.81
C SER A 209 -8.83 0.95 23.33
N ASN A 210 -8.33 2.03 23.93
CA ASN A 210 -8.11 2.15 25.38
C ASN A 210 -8.95 3.25 26.08
N PRO A 211 -10.28 3.34 25.88
CA PRO A 211 -11.09 4.32 26.61
C PRO A 211 -11.21 3.98 28.10
N SER A 212 -11.47 4.98 28.94
CA SER A 212 -11.54 4.82 30.40
C SER A 212 -12.61 3.86 30.90
N PHE A 213 -13.69 3.64 30.14
CA PHE A 213 -14.77 2.71 30.49
C PHE A 213 -14.53 1.26 30.03
N ASN A 214 -13.46 1.02 29.26
CA ASN A 214 -13.11 -0.28 28.71
C ASN A 214 -11.62 -0.26 28.32
N THR A 215 -10.75 -0.37 29.33
CA THR A 215 -9.31 -0.32 29.11
C THR A 215 -8.81 -1.60 28.45
N LEU A 216 -7.67 -1.51 27.76
CA LEU A 216 -7.02 -2.66 27.13
C LEU A 216 -6.77 -3.78 28.13
N GLU A 217 -6.25 -3.45 29.32
CA GLU A 217 -5.89 -4.41 30.36
C GLU A 217 -7.12 -5.13 30.94
N ASP A 218 -8.20 -4.41 31.22
CA ASP A 218 -9.42 -5.04 31.76
C ASP A 218 -10.09 -5.90 30.68
N ARG A 219 -10.10 -5.42 29.43
CA ARG A 219 -10.69 -6.14 28.30
C ARG A 219 -9.94 -7.42 27.99
N ILE A 220 -8.62 -7.36 27.87
CA ILE A 220 -7.86 -8.52 27.42
C ILE A 220 -7.96 -9.68 28.40
N VAL A 221 -7.86 -9.41 29.71
CA VAL A 221 -7.91 -10.47 30.74
C VAL A 221 -9.27 -11.17 30.71
N LYS A 222 -10.37 -10.41 30.72
CA LYS A 222 -11.74 -10.96 30.72
C LYS A 222 -12.06 -11.68 29.42
N VAL A 223 -11.66 -11.12 28.28
CA VAL A 223 -11.95 -11.71 26.97
C VAL A 223 -11.13 -12.99 26.76
N MET A 224 -9.86 -13.02 27.17
CA MET A 224 -9.06 -14.23 27.03
C MET A 224 -9.57 -15.38 27.92
N GLU A 225 -10.05 -15.09 29.14
CA GLU A 225 -10.74 -16.10 29.97
C GLU A 225 -11.99 -16.65 29.26
N ALA A 226 -12.78 -15.76 28.63
CA ALA A 226 -13.94 -16.15 27.84
C ALA A 226 -13.57 -17.00 26.61
N VAL A 227 -12.45 -16.67 25.94
CA VAL A 227 -11.91 -17.45 24.80
C VAL A 227 -11.48 -18.83 25.26
N ASP A 228 -10.69 -18.93 26.34
CA ASP A 228 -10.21 -20.21 26.86
C ASP A 228 -11.36 -21.14 27.24
N ARG A 229 -12.42 -20.58 27.85
CA ARG A 229 -13.65 -21.33 28.15
C ARG A 229 -14.35 -21.82 26.88
N ALA A 230 -14.54 -20.95 25.88
CA ALA A 230 -15.18 -21.33 24.62
C ALA A 230 -14.37 -22.41 23.88
N ASP A 231 -13.05 -22.26 23.83
CA ASP A 231 -12.14 -23.20 23.17
C ASP A 231 -12.16 -24.58 23.86
N ALA A 232 -12.24 -24.62 25.20
CA ALA A 232 -12.40 -25.86 25.95
C ALA A 232 -13.75 -26.57 25.66
N GLU A 233 -14.83 -25.80 25.48
CA GLU A 233 -16.15 -26.34 25.19
C GLU A 233 -16.27 -26.88 23.75
N LYS A 234 -15.76 -26.14 22.75
CA LYS A 234 -15.88 -26.53 21.35
C LYS A 234 -14.74 -27.41 20.83
N GLY A 235 -13.61 -27.45 21.54
CA GLY A 235 -12.41 -28.21 21.15
C GLY A 235 -11.61 -27.61 19.99
N GLU A 236 -11.88 -26.35 19.64
CA GLU A 236 -11.23 -25.61 18.55
C GLU A 236 -10.66 -24.29 19.07
N LYS A 237 -9.61 -23.78 18.44
CA LYS A 237 -8.95 -22.54 18.86
C LYS A 237 -9.68 -21.29 18.33
N THR A 238 -9.75 -20.24 19.14
CA THR A 238 -10.23 -18.91 18.73
C THR A 238 -9.14 -17.86 18.87
N LEU A 239 -9.00 -16.98 17.88
CA LEU A 239 -8.20 -15.77 18.01
C LEU A 239 -9.08 -14.60 18.43
N TYR A 240 -8.62 -13.81 19.39
CA TYR A 240 -9.21 -12.53 19.72
C TYR A 240 -8.25 -11.41 19.32
N THR A 241 -8.65 -10.58 18.35
CA THR A 241 -7.83 -9.44 17.91
C THR A 241 -8.22 -8.20 18.72
N ILE A 242 -7.43 -7.88 19.74
CA ILE A 242 -7.58 -6.65 20.51
C ILE A 242 -6.99 -5.46 19.73
N ASN A 243 -7.72 -4.36 19.65
CA ASN A 243 -7.28 -3.17 18.92
C ASN A 243 -6.42 -2.29 19.82
N ILE A 244 -5.13 -2.20 19.50
CA ILE A 244 -4.13 -1.44 20.26
C ILE A 244 -3.84 -0.07 19.65
N THR A 245 -4.61 0.36 18.65
CA THR A 245 -4.39 1.65 17.97
C THR A 245 -4.33 2.77 18.99
N GLY A 246 -3.20 3.49 19.03
CA GLY A 246 -2.94 4.53 20.01
C GLY A 246 -1.96 5.56 19.50
N LYS A 247 -1.39 6.36 20.39
CA LYS A 247 -0.33 7.30 20.05
C LYS A 247 0.96 6.54 19.79
N PHE A 248 1.77 7.04 18.86
CA PHE A 248 3.15 6.60 18.71
C PHE A 248 4.04 7.37 19.70
N PRO A 249 4.97 6.72 20.44
CA PRO A 249 5.34 5.30 20.39
C PRO A 249 4.59 4.38 21.39
N GLU A 250 3.65 4.92 22.19
CA GLU A 250 2.91 4.19 23.24
C GLU A 250 2.26 2.88 22.75
N MET A 251 1.86 2.80 21.47
CA MET A 251 1.31 1.60 20.85
C MET A 251 2.22 0.36 20.96
N PHE A 252 3.54 0.53 20.97
CA PHE A 252 4.46 -0.60 21.16
C PHE A 252 4.41 -1.13 22.59
N GLU A 253 4.32 -0.25 23.58
CA GLU A 253 4.15 -0.64 24.98
C GLU A 253 2.80 -1.36 25.19
N TYR A 254 1.75 -0.92 24.48
CA TYR A 254 0.47 -1.63 24.47
C TYR A 254 0.61 -3.03 23.87
N ALA A 255 1.33 -3.18 22.76
CA ALA A 255 1.55 -4.47 22.13
C ALA A 255 2.23 -5.45 23.11
N ASP A 256 3.36 -5.03 23.71
CA ASP A 256 4.11 -5.85 24.66
C ASP A 256 3.26 -6.23 25.87
N LYS A 257 2.58 -5.25 26.47
CA LYS A 257 1.72 -5.48 27.64
C LYS A 257 0.53 -6.39 27.33
N MET A 258 -0.11 -6.25 26.16
CA MET A 258 -1.22 -7.12 25.78
C MET A 258 -0.74 -8.56 25.58
N ILE A 259 0.45 -8.75 25.00
CA ILE A 259 1.06 -10.08 24.86
C ILE A 259 1.36 -10.69 26.24
N GLU A 260 1.92 -9.91 27.18
CA GLU A 260 2.16 -10.35 28.55
C GLU A 260 0.87 -10.79 29.28
N LEU A 261 -0.24 -10.11 29.00
CA LEU A 261 -1.57 -10.42 29.53
C LEU A 261 -2.32 -11.52 28.75
N GLY A 262 -1.66 -12.19 27.80
CA GLY A 262 -2.19 -13.37 27.11
C GLY A 262 -2.88 -13.10 25.77
N ALA A 263 -2.74 -11.89 25.20
CA ALA A 263 -3.28 -11.61 23.86
C ALA A 263 -2.70 -12.58 22.82
N ASN A 264 -3.60 -13.18 22.05
CA ASN A 264 -3.23 -14.14 21.00
C ASN A 264 -3.29 -13.55 19.58
N ALA A 265 -3.82 -12.33 19.43
CA ALA A 265 -3.75 -11.53 18.21
C ALA A 265 -3.94 -10.03 18.51
N LEU A 266 -3.30 -9.16 17.72
CA LEU A 266 -3.36 -7.70 17.85
C LEU A 266 -3.91 -7.08 16.56
N MET A 267 -4.59 -5.95 16.69
CA MET A 267 -5.13 -5.15 15.58
C MET A 267 -4.63 -3.70 15.66
N ILE A 268 -4.32 -3.11 14.50
CA ILE A 268 -3.92 -1.72 14.34
C ILE A 268 -4.66 -1.10 13.15
N ASN A 269 -5.16 0.12 13.32
CA ASN A 269 -5.72 0.94 12.24
C ASN A 269 -4.57 1.58 11.45
N TYR A 270 -3.97 0.84 10.52
CA TYR A 270 -2.73 1.23 9.84
C TYR A 270 -2.78 2.60 9.13
N LEU A 271 -3.92 3.00 8.56
CA LEU A 271 -4.04 4.30 7.88
C LEU A 271 -3.89 5.47 8.86
N THR A 272 -4.47 5.34 10.06
CA THR A 272 -4.40 6.39 11.10
C THR A 272 -3.15 6.28 11.96
N ALA A 273 -2.60 5.08 12.14
CA ALA A 273 -1.32 4.88 12.82
C ALA A 273 -0.12 5.30 11.95
N GLY A 274 -0.25 5.16 10.63
CA GLY A 274 0.83 5.36 9.66
C GLY A 274 1.55 4.06 9.33
N PHE A 275 2.08 3.96 8.10
CA PHE A 275 2.75 2.76 7.59
C PHE A 275 4.09 2.43 8.28
N GLU A 276 4.69 3.40 8.96
CA GLU A 276 5.98 3.24 9.64
C GLU A 276 5.82 2.69 11.07
N ALA A 277 4.63 2.83 11.66
CA ALA A 277 4.31 2.36 13.00
C ALA A 277 4.01 0.86 13.00
#